data_AF-A0A7E4V7S6-F1
#
_entry.id   AF-A0A7E4V7S6-F1
#
_cell.length_a   1.000
_cell.length_b   1.000
_cell.length_c   1.000
_cell.angle_alpha   90.00
_cell.angle_beta   90.00
_cell.angle_gamma   90.00
#
_symmetry.space_group_name_H-M   'P 1'
#
loop_
_entity.id
_entity.type
_entity.pdbx_description
1 polymer ?
#
loop_
_entity_poly.entity_id
_entity_poly.type
_entity_poly.pdbx_seq_one_letter_code
_entity_poly.pdbx_strand_id
1 'polypeptide(L)'
;MPQTQQIAPLLKANIKGSYAFCAVAERWPKITTKVINQLRSDFPNVNDDNGKDAETVVSKIVVLQSIMREKKMFVELVPIDGHLVVFNEELQKLKDEGGEEHANFTDASWLFCGCYVYAKLHEFFLSTKTLKEYDPFAHEKNRALFASRPHITALAVELLDWEKDPKTDVKGVISRLLQVALWGNKCDLSHSGGDPHIIADNMFTQLDDFRHAILVDDVEAAAELLATKANDRTVHIVFDNAGLELVTDLVLAEFLVARGLVKNVVFHGKSFPWYVSDVTPDDYSWVLQTLAKDSDPAIAIFGKRWLKRPEFSFRHEEFWTRPNCFWDMKAVAGSLFEELKSSALTIFKGDLNYRKLVGDRDWPYQIDYKFALQSMSEVPLFALRTLKADTVCGLSDENVKMLKAKYGADKSWMVSSDWAVAQLNLPLYFTMALSQQIAPLLKAKVVGSYAHGDVTDRYPKRLTKVINQLRREYPNINEDSGKDAESVVSKILEIQAMMREKKTLVELDPIDEHLVIYNKELKKLITEIGAENANFFDAGWMFINHSPCR
;
A
#
# COMPACT_ATOMS: atom_id res chain seq x y z
N MET A 1 22.27 -17.29 -14.51
CA MET A 1 22.28 -17.45 -13.04
C MET A 1 21.18 -16.54 -12.51
N PRO A 2 20.28 -16.99 -11.62
CA PRO A 2 19.43 -16.05 -10.90
C PRO A 2 20.36 -15.06 -10.20
N GLN A 3 20.16 -13.75 -10.41
CA GLN A 3 20.83 -12.76 -9.58
C GLN A 3 20.48 -13.10 -8.13
N THR A 4 21.49 -13.36 -7.29
CA THR A 4 21.31 -13.40 -5.84
C THR A 4 20.56 -12.14 -5.44
N GLN A 5 19.34 -12.28 -4.92
CA GLN A 5 18.51 -11.17 -4.48
C GLN A 5 19.24 -10.44 -3.35
N GLN A 6 19.91 -9.35 -3.69
CA GLN A 6 20.63 -8.50 -2.75
C GLN A 6 19.77 -7.26 -2.44
N ILE A 7 19.84 -6.77 -1.21
CA ILE A 7 19.22 -5.51 -0.83
C ILE A 7 19.81 -4.38 -1.69
N ALA A 8 18.93 -3.66 -2.39
CA ALA A 8 19.32 -2.54 -3.25
C ALA A 8 19.91 -1.37 -2.45
N PRO A 9 20.77 -0.53 -3.05
CA PRO A 9 21.29 0.65 -2.38
C PRO A 9 20.17 1.65 -2.04
N LEU A 10 20.36 2.40 -0.96
CA LEU A 10 19.46 3.48 -0.55
C LEU A 10 19.45 4.58 -1.61
N LEU A 11 18.28 5.18 -1.84
CA LEU A 11 18.19 6.42 -2.60
C LEU A 11 18.86 7.55 -1.82
N LYS A 12 19.68 8.35 -2.49
CA LYS A 12 20.45 9.46 -1.93
C LYS A 12 20.35 10.68 -2.84
N ALA A 13 20.64 11.85 -2.29
CA ALA A 13 20.64 13.11 -3.04
C ALA A 13 22.01 13.41 -3.68
N ASN A 14 22.88 12.41 -3.84
CA ASN A 14 24.22 12.57 -4.40
C ASN A 14 24.26 12.53 -5.95
N ILE A 15 23.16 12.17 -6.60
CA ILE A 15 23.03 12.15 -8.07
C ILE A 15 22.34 13.43 -8.53
N LYS A 16 23.09 14.33 -9.19
CA LYS A 16 22.54 15.58 -9.73
C LYS A 16 21.40 15.28 -10.71
N GLY A 17 20.26 15.94 -10.52
CA GLY A 17 19.07 15.75 -11.35
C GLY A 17 18.19 14.55 -10.98
N SER A 18 18.58 13.73 -10.00
CA SER A 18 17.64 12.78 -9.39
C SER A 18 16.54 13.54 -8.65
N TYR A 19 15.43 12.87 -8.41
CA TYR A 19 14.34 13.51 -7.69
C TYR A 19 14.70 13.75 -6.21
N ALA A 20 15.50 12.86 -5.60
CA ALA A 20 16.08 13.09 -4.28
C ALA A 20 16.95 14.36 -4.25
N PHE A 21 17.81 14.59 -5.25
CA PHE A 21 18.60 15.81 -5.37
C PHE A 21 17.70 17.05 -5.48
N CYS A 22 16.68 17.01 -6.34
CA CYS A 22 15.73 18.12 -6.50
C CYS A 22 14.92 18.38 -5.20
N ALA A 23 14.61 17.34 -4.43
CA ALA A 23 13.94 17.47 -3.15
C ALA A 23 14.77 18.31 -2.16
N VAL A 24 16.07 18.01 -2.03
CA VAL A 24 16.99 18.76 -1.17
C VAL A 24 17.24 20.17 -1.70
N ALA A 25 17.51 20.30 -3.00
CA ALA A 25 18.00 21.55 -3.58
C ALA A 25 16.88 22.58 -3.79
N GLU A 26 15.64 22.16 -4.02
CA GLU A 26 14.57 23.04 -4.47
C GLU A 26 13.28 22.87 -3.64
N ARG A 27 12.78 21.64 -3.47
CA ARG A 27 11.44 21.43 -2.89
C ARG A 27 11.37 21.74 -1.40
N TRP A 28 12.28 21.21 -0.58
CA TRP A 28 12.28 21.50 0.86
C TRP A 28 12.59 22.98 1.16
N PRO A 29 13.51 23.66 0.44
CA PRO A 29 13.62 25.12 0.50
C PRO A 29 12.32 25.86 0.13
N LYS A 30 11.60 25.45 -0.93
CA LYS A 30 10.29 26.04 -1.29
C LYS A 30 9.27 25.85 -0.16
N ILE A 31 9.14 24.64 0.37
CA ILE A 31 8.20 24.30 1.45
C ILE A 31 8.50 25.12 2.72
N THR A 32 9.75 25.13 3.16
CA THR A 32 10.16 25.89 4.35
C THR A 32 10.00 27.41 4.17
N THR A 33 10.18 27.92 2.94
CA THR A 33 9.89 29.33 2.62
C THR A 33 8.39 29.64 2.71
N LYS A 34 7.52 28.71 2.28
CA LYS A 34 6.06 28.86 2.47
C LYS A 34 5.70 28.92 3.96
N VAL A 35 6.33 28.09 4.80
CA VAL A 35 6.16 28.16 6.28
C VAL A 35 6.56 29.53 6.82
N ILE A 36 7.71 30.08 6.41
CA ILE A 36 8.13 31.44 6.81
C ILE A 36 7.07 32.49 6.42
N ASN A 37 6.58 32.42 5.18
CA ASN A 37 5.58 33.37 4.70
C ASN A 37 4.26 33.26 5.45
N GLN A 38 3.82 32.03 5.76
CA GLN A 38 2.61 31.78 6.55
C GLN A 38 2.75 32.33 7.97
N LEU A 39 3.88 32.09 8.65
CA LEU A 39 4.14 32.62 9.99
C LEU A 39 4.08 34.15 10.03
N ARG A 40 4.69 34.82 9.05
CA ARG A 40 4.66 36.30 8.96
C ARG A 40 3.28 36.86 8.62
N SER A 41 2.47 36.08 7.90
CA SER A 41 1.09 36.44 7.60
C SER A 41 0.20 36.30 8.83
N ASP A 42 0.33 35.20 9.57
CA ASP A 42 -0.53 34.88 10.71
C ASP A 42 -0.15 35.69 11.96
N PHE A 43 1.14 36.03 12.10
CA PHE A 43 1.69 36.74 13.26
C PHE A 43 2.46 38.00 12.81
N PRO A 44 1.79 39.01 12.23
CA PRO A 44 2.45 40.18 11.64
C PRO A 44 3.07 41.13 12.68
N ASN A 45 2.65 41.06 13.96
CA ASN A 45 3.14 41.92 15.03
C ASN A 45 4.29 41.25 15.81
N VAL A 46 5.53 41.53 15.42
CA VAL A 46 6.74 40.95 16.02
C VAL A 46 7.00 41.34 17.49
N ASN A 47 6.21 42.24 18.07
CA ASN A 47 6.39 42.70 19.45
C ASN A 47 5.56 41.92 20.48
N ASP A 48 4.51 41.22 20.06
CA ASP A 48 3.76 40.31 20.93
C ASP A 48 4.44 38.93 21.02
N ASP A 49 3.95 38.10 21.94
CA ASP A 49 4.61 36.82 22.25
C ASP A 49 4.50 35.83 21.08
N ASN A 50 3.39 35.84 20.34
CA ASN A 50 3.21 35.00 19.16
C ASN A 50 4.16 35.43 18.04
N GLY A 51 4.28 36.74 17.78
CA GLY A 51 5.19 37.29 16.77
C GLY A 51 6.67 37.04 17.10
N LYS A 52 7.06 37.11 18.37
CA LYS A 52 8.42 36.76 18.81
C LYS A 52 8.74 35.28 18.60
N ASP A 53 7.80 34.41 18.94
CA ASP A 53 7.95 32.96 18.72
C ASP A 53 7.99 32.65 17.22
N ALA A 54 7.15 33.30 16.40
CA ALA A 54 7.16 33.18 14.95
C ALA A 54 8.53 33.56 14.36
N GLU A 55 9.09 34.72 14.74
CA GLU A 55 10.43 35.15 14.25
C GLU A 55 11.56 34.24 14.76
N THR A 56 11.40 33.63 15.95
CA THR A 56 12.32 32.59 16.45
C THR A 56 12.31 31.36 15.54
N VAL A 57 11.13 30.87 15.16
CA VAL A 57 10.98 29.75 14.23
C VAL A 57 11.51 30.12 12.85
N VAL A 58 11.17 31.29 12.32
CA VAL A 58 11.70 31.80 11.03
C VAL A 58 13.22 31.79 11.02
N SER A 59 13.87 32.29 12.07
CA SER A 59 15.33 32.31 12.19
C SER A 59 15.93 30.90 12.14
N LYS A 60 15.33 29.93 12.84
CA LYS A 60 15.76 28.52 12.83
C LYS A 60 15.56 27.87 11.46
N ILE A 61 14.47 28.17 10.76
CA ILE A 61 14.21 27.69 9.40
C ILE A 61 15.27 28.20 8.43
N VAL A 62 15.65 29.49 8.51
CA VAL A 62 16.70 30.06 7.66
C VAL A 62 18.04 29.35 7.87
N VAL A 63 18.37 28.98 9.13
CA VAL A 63 19.56 28.16 9.43
C VAL A 63 19.45 26.78 8.80
N LEU A 64 18.31 26.10 8.90
CA LEU A 64 18.07 24.80 8.26
C LEU A 64 18.22 24.88 6.72
N GLN A 65 17.71 25.95 6.10
CA GLN A 65 17.88 26.19 4.66
C GLN A 65 19.36 26.39 4.28
N SER A 66 20.15 27.09 5.11
CA SER A 66 21.59 27.21 4.92
C SER A 66 22.28 25.85 5.02
N ILE A 67 21.91 25.00 5.99
CA ILE A 67 22.46 23.64 6.14
C ILE A 67 22.22 22.81 4.87
N MET A 68 20.99 22.80 4.35
CA MET A 68 20.65 22.09 3.11
C MET A 68 21.44 22.63 1.91
N ARG A 69 21.46 23.96 1.71
CA ARG A 69 22.09 24.61 0.56
C ARG A 69 23.61 24.47 0.55
N GLU A 70 24.25 24.62 1.71
CA GLU A 70 25.70 24.57 1.87
C GLU A 70 26.21 23.16 2.13
N LYS A 71 25.32 22.15 2.10
CA LYS A 71 25.64 20.73 2.32
C LYS A 71 26.38 20.50 3.64
N LYS A 72 25.99 21.24 4.68
CA LYS A 72 26.55 21.08 6.02
C LYS A 72 26.05 19.78 6.64
N MET A 73 26.77 19.31 7.65
CA MET A 73 26.33 18.18 8.47
C MET A 73 25.02 18.50 9.17
N PHE A 74 24.22 17.46 9.44
CA PHE A 74 23.03 17.58 10.26
C PHE A 74 23.39 18.05 11.66
N VAL A 75 22.47 18.80 12.25
CA VAL A 75 22.53 19.18 13.67
C VAL A 75 21.60 18.25 14.44
N GLU A 76 22.06 17.73 15.56
CA GLU A 76 21.23 16.91 16.45
C GLU A 76 19.94 17.62 16.83
N LEU A 77 18.86 16.86 16.94
CA LEU A 77 17.58 17.37 17.42
C LEU A 77 17.66 17.58 18.92
N VAL A 78 17.06 18.67 19.41
CA VAL A 78 16.87 18.83 20.84
C VAL A 78 15.77 17.84 21.27
N PRO A 79 16.03 16.91 22.19
CA PRO A 79 15.05 15.91 22.60
C PRO A 79 14.04 16.54 23.58
N ILE A 80 13.23 17.47 23.07
CA ILE A 80 12.19 18.17 23.84
C ILE A 80 11.10 17.18 24.28
N ASP A 81 10.86 16.15 23.46
CA ASP A 81 10.10 14.96 23.80
C ASP A 81 10.88 13.68 23.45
N GLY A 82 10.33 12.53 23.85
CA GLY A 82 10.92 11.22 23.56
C GLY A 82 10.84 10.83 22.07
N HIS A 83 9.94 11.43 21.30
CA HIS A 83 9.68 11.08 19.90
C HIS A 83 10.86 11.47 19.00
N LEU A 84 11.53 12.59 19.30
CA LEU A 84 12.66 13.07 18.52
C LEU A 84 13.98 12.33 18.77
N VAL A 85 14.09 11.57 19.87
CA VAL A 85 15.34 10.88 20.28
C VAL A 85 15.85 9.92 19.20
N VAL A 86 14.94 9.20 18.54
CA VAL A 86 15.27 8.22 17.49
C VAL A 86 16.02 8.84 16.30
N PHE A 87 15.82 10.14 16.02
CA PHE A 87 16.55 10.82 14.95
C PHE A 87 18.02 11.01 15.28
N ASN A 88 18.35 11.25 16.56
CA ASN A 88 19.73 11.36 17.01
C ASN A 88 20.41 9.99 17.07
N GLU A 89 19.69 8.94 17.47
CA GLU A 89 20.19 7.57 17.40
C GLU A 89 20.53 7.16 15.96
N GLU A 90 19.64 7.46 15.01
CA GLU A 90 19.88 7.18 13.60
C GLU A 90 21.01 8.05 13.02
N LEU A 91 21.10 9.31 13.43
CA LEU A 91 22.21 10.19 13.09
C LEU A 91 23.55 9.64 13.60
N GLN A 92 23.57 9.07 14.82
CA GLN A 92 24.77 8.47 15.37
C GLN A 92 25.18 7.22 14.58
N LYS A 93 24.23 6.36 14.19
CA LYS A 93 24.54 5.22 13.30
C LYS A 93 25.15 5.66 11.97
N LEU A 94 24.60 6.71 11.36
CA LEU A 94 25.16 7.26 10.12
C LEU A 94 26.62 7.72 10.30
N LYS A 95 26.93 8.36 11.44
CA LYS A 95 28.30 8.77 11.79
C LYS A 95 29.20 7.55 12.03
N ASP A 96 28.71 6.53 12.74
CA ASP A 96 29.48 5.34 13.09
C ASP A 96 29.80 4.45 11.87
N GLU A 97 28.86 4.36 10.91
CA GLU A 97 29.02 3.54 9.69
C GLU A 97 29.82 4.25 8.59
N GLY A 98 29.61 5.56 8.43
CA GLY A 98 30.16 6.34 7.32
C GLY A 98 31.33 7.24 7.70
N GLY A 99 31.37 7.78 8.92
CA GLY A 99 32.16 8.95 9.31
C GLY A 99 31.26 10.19 9.50
N GLU A 100 31.69 11.13 10.35
CA GLU A 100 30.89 12.34 10.68
C GLU A 100 30.56 13.17 9.43
N GLU A 101 31.48 13.24 8.48
CA GLU A 101 31.34 13.98 7.23
C GLU A 101 30.17 13.48 6.36
N HIS A 102 29.74 12.22 6.52
CA HIS A 102 28.65 11.61 5.77
C HIS A 102 27.26 11.83 6.39
N ALA A 103 27.21 12.42 7.59
CA ALA A 103 25.97 12.80 8.24
C ALA A 103 25.41 14.11 7.66
N ASN A 104 25.10 14.11 6.36
CA ASN A 104 24.65 15.29 5.61
C ASN A 104 23.52 14.94 4.61
N PHE A 105 22.85 15.97 4.09
CA PHE A 105 21.72 15.83 3.17
C PHE A 105 22.02 15.16 1.82
N THR A 106 23.30 15.06 1.44
CA THR A 106 23.75 14.46 0.18
C THR A 106 23.99 12.95 0.33
N ASP A 107 24.61 12.54 1.43
CA ASP A 107 25.10 11.17 1.63
C ASP A 107 24.18 10.28 2.47
N ALA A 108 23.33 10.87 3.31
CA ALA A 108 22.30 10.13 4.04
C ALA A 108 21.18 9.67 3.11
N SER A 109 20.39 8.69 3.56
CA SER A 109 19.25 8.20 2.79
C SER A 109 18.23 9.31 2.58
N TRP A 110 17.64 9.35 1.39
CA TRP A 110 16.63 10.35 1.04
C TRP A 110 15.42 10.30 1.98
N LEU A 111 15.01 9.09 2.39
CA LEU A 111 13.99 8.89 3.42
C LEU A 111 14.36 9.59 4.74
N PHE A 112 15.56 9.34 5.27
CA PHE A 112 16.02 9.98 6.52
C PHE A 112 16.04 11.50 6.37
N CYS A 113 16.65 12.01 5.29
CA CYS A 113 16.72 13.44 5.00
C CYS A 113 15.34 14.11 5.03
N GLY A 114 14.34 13.51 4.38
CA GLY A 114 12.99 14.06 4.36
C GLY A 114 12.31 14.03 5.73
N CYS A 115 12.40 12.90 6.45
CA CYS A 115 11.90 12.78 7.81
C CYS A 115 12.55 13.80 8.76
N TYR A 116 13.86 14.00 8.63
CA TYR A 116 14.64 14.94 9.44
C TYR A 116 14.17 16.39 9.28
N VAL A 117 13.83 16.83 8.05
CA VAL A 117 13.33 18.19 7.81
C VAL A 117 12.05 18.46 8.60
N TYR A 118 11.07 17.55 8.55
CA TYR A 118 9.81 17.74 9.27
C TYR A 118 9.97 17.58 10.78
N ALA A 119 10.84 16.68 11.24
CA ALA A 119 11.19 16.57 12.65
C ALA A 119 11.87 17.85 13.19
N LYS A 120 12.75 18.48 12.39
CA LYS A 120 13.34 19.78 12.73
C LYS A 120 12.30 20.90 12.77
N LEU A 121 11.38 20.95 11.82
CA LEU A 121 10.27 21.91 11.86
C LEU A 121 9.45 21.73 13.14
N HIS A 122 9.09 20.49 13.48
CA HIS A 122 8.36 20.19 14.72
C HIS A 122 9.14 20.62 15.97
N GLU A 123 10.44 20.31 16.07
CA GLU A 123 11.32 20.77 17.14
C GLU A 123 11.29 22.30 17.28
N PHE A 124 11.32 23.03 16.16
CA PHE A 124 11.31 24.49 16.20
C PHE A 124 10.04 25.02 16.84
N PHE A 125 8.87 24.46 16.51
CA PHE A 125 7.59 24.84 17.13
C PHE A 125 7.51 24.41 18.60
N LEU A 126 7.92 23.18 18.95
CA LEU A 126 7.94 22.69 20.33
C LEU A 126 8.80 23.56 21.26
N SER A 127 9.86 24.18 20.71
CA SER A 127 10.76 25.05 21.47
C SER A 127 10.18 26.45 21.77
N THR A 128 9.03 26.81 21.18
CA THR A 128 8.36 28.09 21.41
C THR A 128 7.49 28.07 22.67
N LYS A 129 6.95 29.23 23.08
CA LYS A 129 6.02 29.31 24.22
C LYS A 129 4.56 29.22 23.78
N THR A 130 4.23 29.84 22.66
CA THR A 130 2.87 30.11 22.19
C THR A 130 2.48 29.33 20.93
N LEU A 131 3.46 28.83 20.17
CA LEU A 131 3.23 28.18 18.87
C LEU A 131 3.51 26.67 18.88
N LYS A 132 3.51 26.03 20.06
CA LYS A 132 3.83 24.59 20.18
C LYS A 132 2.88 23.67 19.40
N GLU A 133 1.61 24.03 19.39
CA GLU A 133 0.53 23.28 18.73
C GLU A 133 0.18 23.88 17.35
N TYR A 134 0.94 24.87 16.88
CA TYR A 134 0.67 25.51 15.61
C TYR A 134 1.07 24.58 14.46
N ASP A 135 0.10 24.30 13.58
CA ASP A 135 0.33 23.59 12.32
C ASP A 135 0.52 24.58 11.16
N PRO A 136 1.74 24.72 10.61
CA PRO A 136 2.01 25.64 9.52
C PRO A 136 1.38 25.23 8.18
N PHE A 137 0.81 24.02 8.08
CA PHE A 137 0.23 23.48 6.85
C PHE A 137 -1.30 23.41 6.89
N ALA A 138 -1.94 23.67 8.04
CA ALA A 138 -3.38 23.58 8.21
C ALA A 138 -4.17 24.43 7.19
N HIS A 139 -3.70 25.65 6.90
CA HIS A 139 -4.37 26.51 5.93
C HIS A 139 -4.39 25.90 4.51
N GLU A 140 -3.29 25.29 4.05
CA GLU A 140 -3.24 24.66 2.73
C GLU A 140 -4.14 23.41 2.68
N LYS A 141 -4.12 22.58 3.72
CA LYS A 141 -4.99 21.40 3.86
C LYS A 141 -6.47 21.77 3.83
N ASN A 142 -6.85 22.81 4.57
CA ASN A 142 -8.24 23.27 4.64
C ASN A 142 -8.74 23.82 3.30
N ARG A 143 -7.90 24.63 2.61
CA ARG A 143 -8.23 25.11 1.27
C ARG A 143 -8.42 23.97 0.27
N ALA A 144 -7.58 22.94 0.34
CA ALA A 144 -7.70 21.77 -0.53
C ALA A 144 -9.01 21.00 -0.30
N LEU A 145 -9.47 20.86 0.96
CA LEU A 145 -10.78 20.27 1.25
C LEU A 145 -11.92 21.09 0.60
N PHE A 146 -11.95 22.40 0.84
CA PHE A 146 -13.03 23.26 0.32
C PHE A 146 -13.06 23.31 -1.21
N ALA A 147 -11.89 23.35 -1.85
CA ALA A 147 -11.79 23.27 -3.31
C ALA A 147 -12.35 21.95 -3.87
N SER A 148 -12.30 20.88 -3.08
CA SER A 148 -12.76 19.55 -3.48
C SER A 148 -14.23 19.27 -3.17
N ARG A 149 -14.99 20.26 -2.68
CA ARG A 149 -16.39 20.09 -2.27
C ARG A 149 -17.29 19.46 -3.35
N PRO A 150 -17.21 19.82 -4.65
CA PRO A 150 -18.00 19.16 -5.69
C PRO A 150 -17.75 17.65 -5.79
N HIS A 151 -16.49 17.22 -5.69
CA HIS A 151 -16.12 15.81 -5.69
C HIS A 151 -16.69 15.09 -4.47
N ILE A 152 -16.62 15.74 -3.29
CA ILE A 152 -17.14 15.17 -2.04
C ILE A 152 -18.67 15.02 -2.11
N THR A 153 -19.38 15.99 -2.69
CA THR A 153 -20.83 15.86 -2.95
C THR A 153 -21.11 14.65 -3.85
N ALA A 154 -20.39 14.51 -4.97
CA ALA A 154 -20.58 13.38 -5.89
C ALA A 154 -20.33 12.02 -5.22
N LEU A 155 -19.25 11.90 -4.44
CA LEU A 155 -18.92 10.71 -3.65
C LEU A 155 -20.03 10.37 -2.64
N ALA A 156 -20.53 11.38 -1.92
CA ALA A 156 -21.58 11.20 -0.95
C ALA A 156 -22.88 10.70 -1.60
N VAL A 157 -23.29 11.30 -2.71
CA VAL A 157 -24.53 10.88 -3.40
C VAL A 157 -24.45 9.43 -3.86
N GLU A 158 -23.36 9.04 -4.55
CA GLU A 158 -23.16 7.66 -5.03
C GLU A 158 -23.14 6.65 -3.87
N LEU A 159 -22.46 6.99 -2.77
CA LEU A 159 -22.41 6.11 -1.59
C LEU A 159 -23.80 5.87 -0.99
N LEU A 160 -24.64 6.91 -0.88
CA LEU A 160 -26.01 6.75 -0.38
C LEU A 160 -26.85 5.82 -1.24
N ASP A 161 -26.63 5.81 -2.56
CA ASP A 161 -27.37 4.97 -3.49
C ASP A 161 -26.89 3.51 -3.41
N TRP A 162 -25.58 3.27 -3.39
CA TRP A 162 -25.01 1.92 -3.30
C TRP A 162 -25.31 1.22 -1.98
N GLU A 163 -25.39 1.96 -0.87
CA GLU A 163 -25.74 1.40 0.44
C GLU A 163 -27.18 0.87 0.46
N LYS A 164 -28.11 1.60 -0.15
CA LYS A 164 -29.55 1.32 -0.10
C LYS A 164 -29.99 0.24 -1.08
N ASP A 165 -29.31 0.10 -2.21
CA ASP A 165 -29.70 -0.90 -3.20
C ASP A 165 -29.22 -2.31 -2.78
N PRO A 166 -30.14 -3.27 -2.54
CA PRO A 166 -29.76 -4.65 -2.27
C PRO A 166 -29.12 -5.35 -3.49
N LYS A 167 -29.33 -4.82 -4.70
CA LYS A 167 -28.77 -5.35 -5.96
C LYS A 167 -27.39 -4.79 -6.30
N THR A 168 -26.86 -3.86 -5.50
CA THR A 168 -25.52 -3.31 -5.68
C THR A 168 -24.48 -4.41 -5.88
N ASP A 169 -23.71 -4.32 -6.97
CA ASP A 169 -22.51 -5.13 -7.16
C ASP A 169 -21.45 -4.70 -6.15
N VAL A 170 -21.46 -5.37 -5.00
CA VAL A 170 -20.59 -5.05 -3.86
C VAL A 170 -19.12 -5.07 -4.27
N LYS A 171 -18.69 -6.07 -5.05
CA LYS A 171 -17.30 -6.19 -5.48
C LYS A 171 -16.95 -5.07 -6.45
N GLY A 172 -17.80 -4.82 -7.45
CA GLY A 172 -17.59 -3.74 -8.43
C GLY A 172 -17.48 -2.37 -7.76
N VAL A 173 -18.33 -2.10 -6.76
CA VAL A 173 -18.25 -0.86 -5.97
C VAL A 173 -16.95 -0.77 -5.18
N ILE A 174 -16.51 -1.85 -4.51
CA ILE A 174 -15.22 -1.83 -3.79
C ILE A 174 -14.07 -1.58 -4.76
N SER A 175 -14.05 -2.23 -5.93
CA SER A 175 -13.02 -2.00 -6.96
C SER A 175 -12.97 -0.52 -7.38
N ARG A 176 -14.14 0.11 -7.59
CA ARG A 176 -14.21 1.56 -7.91
C ARG A 176 -13.75 2.44 -6.75
N LEU A 177 -14.14 2.13 -5.52
CA LEU A 177 -13.76 2.89 -4.33
C LEU A 177 -12.25 2.78 -4.03
N LEU A 178 -11.63 1.62 -4.25
CA LEU A 178 -10.18 1.45 -4.14
C LEU A 178 -9.44 2.28 -5.20
N GLN A 179 -9.96 2.36 -6.42
CA GLN A 179 -9.38 3.23 -7.47
C GLN A 179 -9.58 4.71 -7.14
N VAL A 180 -10.73 5.11 -6.59
CA VAL A 180 -10.92 6.48 -6.09
C VAL A 180 -9.93 6.81 -4.97
N ALA A 181 -9.75 5.90 -4.01
CA ALA A 181 -8.77 6.07 -2.94
C ALA A 181 -7.32 6.15 -3.46
N LEU A 182 -6.99 5.40 -4.53
CA LEU A 182 -5.70 5.46 -5.22
C LEU A 182 -5.47 6.82 -5.87
N TRP A 183 -6.44 7.28 -6.68
CA TRP A 183 -6.29 8.49 -7.49
C TRP A 183 -6.57 9.78 -6.71
N GLY A 184 -7.21 9.70 -5.54
CA GLY A 184 -7.31 10.81 -4.59
C GLY A 184 -5.93 11.36 -4.19
N ASN A 185 -4.88 10.52 -4.23
CA ASN A 185 -3.51 10.95 -3.99
C ASN A 185 -2.96 11.89 -5.08
N LYS A 186 -3.62 12.08 -6.23
CA LYS A 186 -3.24 13.15 -7.18
C LYS A 186 -3.43 14.56 -6.61
N CYS A 187 -4.17 14.70 -5.51
CA CYS A 187 -4.34 15.97 -4.78
C CYS A 187 -3.24 16.26 -3.73
N ASP A 188 -2.15 15.49 -3.70
CA ASP A 188 -1.03 15.66 -2.76
C ASP A 188 -0.31 17.02 -2.90
N LEU A 189 -0.32 17.78 -1.82
CA LEU A 189 0.28 19.11 -1.74
C LEU A 189 1.80 19.03 -1.56
N SER A 190 2.33 17.98 -0.94
CA SER A 190 3.77 17.81 -0.80
C SER A 190 4.44 17.73 -2.18
N HIS A 191 3.84 16.99 -3.11
CA HIS A 191 4.33 16.80 -4.47
C HIS A 191 4.43 18.12 -5.25
N SER A 192 3.36 18.91 -5.25
CA SER A 192 3.28 20.21 -5.90
C SER A 192 4.07 21.32 -5.18
N GLY A 193 4.55 21.05 -3.96
CA GLY A 193 5.18 22.04 -3.10
C GLY A 193 4.17 23.05 -2.54
N GLY A 194 2.96 22.58 -2.20
CA GLY A 194 1.88 23.26 -1.49
C GLY A 194 0.77 23.82 -2.39
N ASP A 195 0.72 23.45 -3.67
CA ASP A 195 -0.22 24.01 -4.65
C ASP A 195 -1.32 22.98 -5.00
N PRO A 196 -2.63 23.31 -4.98
CA PRO A 196 -3.70 22.33 -5.21
C PRO A 196 -3.82 21.94 -6.69
N HIS A 197 -4.02 20.64 -6.98
CA HIS A 197 -4.32 20.13 -8.32
C HIS A 197 -5.84 20.14 -8.60
N ILE A 198 -6.22 20.43 -9.86
CA ILE A 198 -7.62 20.43 -10.32
C ILE A 198 -7.92 19.06 -10.97
N ILE A 199 -8.89 18.32 -10.42
CA ILE A 199 -9.44 17.07 -10.99
C ILE A 199 -10.85 17.39 -11.56
N ALA A 200 -11.35 16.59 -12.51
CA ALA A 200 -12.72 16.77 -13.03
C ALA A 200 -13.77 16.51 -11.95
N ASP A 201 -14.92 17.20 -12.03
CA ASP A 201 -15.93 17.31 -10.96
C ASP A 201 -16.40 15.97 -10.34
N ASN A 202 -16.31 14.85 -11.06
CA ASN A 202 -16.59 13.51 -10.52
C ASN A 202 -15.47 12.51 -10.84
N MET A 203 -14.72 12.06 -9.82
CA MET A 203 -13.63 11.08 -9.97
C MET A 203 -14.07 9.74 -10.57
N PHE A 204 -15.33 9.32 -10.37
CA PHE A 204 -15.85 8.07 -10.94
C PHE A 204 -15.90 8.06 -12.46
N THR A 205 -16.02 9.24 -13.09
CA THR A 205 -16.12 9.36 -14.55
C THR A 205 -14.79 9.17 -15.25
N GLN A 206 -13.68 9.28 -14.52
CA GLN A 206 -12.32 9.20 -15.07
C GLN A 206 -11.59 7.90 -14.74
N LEU A 207 -12.22 7.00 -13.96
CA LEU A 207 -11.53 5.78 -13.50
C LEU A 207 -11.13 4.87 -14.67
N ASP A 208 -12.02 4.69 -15.64
CA ASP A 208 -11.74 3.87 -16.82
C ASP A 208 -10.57 4.46 -17.63
N ASP A 209 -10.50 5.79 -17.73
CA ASP A 209 -9.40 6.50 -18.36
C ASP A 209 -8.10 6.36 -17.59
N PHE A 210 -8.11 6.13 -16.27
CA PHE A 210 -6.89 5.99 -15.48
C PHE A 210 -6.44 4.55 -15.27
N ARG A 211 -7.28 3.54 -15.55
CA ARG A 211 -6.94 2.14 -15.30
C ARG A 211 -5.66 1.70 -16.02
N HIS A 212 -5.45 2.17 -17.25
CA HIS A 212 -4.24 1.86 -18.02
C HIS A 212 -2.94 2.43 -17.41
N ALA A 213 -3.05 3.37 -16.48
CA ALA A 213 -1.93 3.99 -15.78
C ALA A 213 -1.57 3.26 -14.46
N ILE A 214 -2.29 2.20 -14.10
CA ILE A 214 -1.95 1.33 -12.97
C ILE A 214 -1.00 0.24 -13.47
N LEU A 215 0.29 0.38 -13.15
CA LEU A 215 1.35 -0.53 -13.61
C LEU A 215 1.22 -1.92 -12.98
N VAL A 216 0.92 -1.99 -11.69
CA VAL A 216 0.60 -3.26 -11.00
C VAL A 216 -0.80 -3.11 -10.43
N ASP A 217 -1.76 -3.87 -10.95
CA ASP A 217 -3.18 -3.72 -10.67
C ASP A 217 -3.74 -4.95 -9.95
N ASP A 218 -3.58 -4.98 -8.62
CA ASP A 218 -4.21 -5.98 -7.75
C ASP A 218 -5.56 -5.49 -7.16
N VAL A 219 -6.16 -4.43 -7.72
CA VAL A 219 -7.42 -3.85 -7.20
C VAL A 219 -8.53 -4.89 -7.15
N GLU A 220 -8.70 -5.67 -8.22
CA GLU A 220 -9.76 -6.70 -8.27
C GLU A 220 -9.55 -7.80 -7.24
N ALA A 221 -8.29 -8.15 -6.95
CA ALA A 221 -7.96 -9.15 -5.93
C ALA A 221 -8.25 -8.61 -4.51
N ALA A 222 -7.89 -7.35 -4.25
CA ALA A 222 -8.23 -6.69 -2.99
C ALA A 222 -9.75 -6.51 -2.82
N ALA A 223 -10.46 -6.17 -3.90
CA ALA A 223 -11.91 -6.04 -3.89
C ALA A 223 -12.62 -7.38 -3.59
N GLU A 224 -12.16 -8.48 -4.19
CA GLU A 224 -12.66 -9.83 -3.89
C GLU A 224 -12.46 -10.22 -2.42
N LEU A 225 -11.25 -9.94 -1.89
CA LEU A 225 -10.94 -10.17 -0.48
C LEU A 225 -11.89 -9.40 0.45
N LEU A 226 -12.08 -8.11 0.19
CA LEU A 226 -12.92 -7.23 0.99
C LEU A 226 -14.42 -7.54 0.84
N ALA A 227 -14.87 -8.01 -0.33
CA ALA A 227 -16.26 -8.41 -0.58
C ALA A 227 -16.66 -9.72 0.13
N THR A 228 -15.68 -10.55 0.51
CA THR A 228 -15.94 -11.80 1.23
C THR A 228 -16.41 -11.51 2.65
N LYS A 229 -17.65 -11.88 3.00
CA LYS A 229 -18.18 -11.71 4.36
C LYS A 229 -17.38 -12.52 5.36
N ALA A 230 -16.90 -11.86 6.41
CA ALA A 230 -16.30 -12.51 7.56
C ALA A 230 -16.77 -11.82 8.84
N ASN A 231 -17.15 -12.62 9.84
CA ASN A 231 -17.47 -12.10 11.16
C ASN A 231 -16.19 -11.52 11.79
N ASP A 232 -16.31 -10.39 12.46
CA ASP A 232 -15.23 -9.78 13.26
C ASP A 232 -13.98 -9.31 12.49
N ARG A 233 -14.12 -8.98 11.21
CA ARG A 233 -13.03 -8.45 10.38
C ARG A 233 -12.59 -7.03 10.80
N THR A 234 -11.31 -6.84 11.05
CA THR A 234 -10.69 -5.50 11.21
C THR A 234 -9.81 -5.17 10.00
N VAL A 235 -10.01 -3.97 9.43
CA VAL A 235 -9.16 -3.39 8.39
C VAL A 235 -8.44 -2.19 8.94
N HIS A 236 -7.16 -2.05 8.61
CA HIS A 236 -6.36 -0.89 8.96
C HIS A 236 -6.19 -0.01 7.73
N ILE A 237 -6.22 1.31 7.89
CA ILE A 237 -5.91 2.27 6.83
C ILE A 237 -4.84 3.22 7.38
N VAL A 238 -3.65 3.18 6.80
CA VAL A 238 -2.55 4.10 7.12
C VAL A 238 -2.63 5.26 6.16
N PHE A 239 -3.05 6.41 6.67
CA PHE A 239 -3.32 7.60 5.87
C PHE A 239 -2.05 8.19 5.26
N ASP A 240 -2.23 8.84 4.11
CA ASP A 240 -1.31 9.81 3.52
C ASP A 240 -1.88 11.21 3.79
N ASN A 241 -2.56 11.82 2.81
CA ASN A 241 -2.95 13.22 2.85
C ASN A 241 -4.35 13.50 3.42
N ALA A 242 -4.49 14.67 4.04
CA ALA A 242 -5.76 15.30 4.39
C ALA A 242 -6.50 15.82 3.13
N GLY A 243 -7.62 16.50 3.33
CA GLY A 243 -8.44 17.00 2.22
C GLY A 243 -9.21 15.88 1.52
N LEU A 244 -9.23 15.89 0.18
CA LEU A 244 -10.02 14.93 -0.61
C LEU A 244 -9.59 13.48 -0.39
N GLU A 245 -8.28 13.21 -0.28
CA GLU A 245 -7.77 11.84 -0.12
C GLU A 245 -8.32 11.19 1.16
N LEU A 246 -8.23 11.88 2.31
CA LEU A 246 -8.85 11.44 3.55
C LEU A 246 -10.35 11.14 3.38
N VAL A 247 -11.09 11.99 2.66
CA VAL A 247 -12.52 11.75 2.42
C VAL A 247 -12.76 10.49 1.58
N THR A 248 -11.93 10.25 0.55
CA THR A 248 -12.04 9.02 -0.25
C THR A 248 -11.80 7.76 0.57
N ASP A 249 -10.85 7.81 1.51
CA ASP A 249 -10.56 6.68 2.39
C ASP A 249 -11.71 6.43 3.39
N LEU A 250 -12.32 7.50 3.90
CA LEU A 250 -13.51 7.42 4.75
C LEU A 250 -14.74 6.88 4.01
N VAL A 251 -14.93 7.23 2.74
CA VAL A 251 -16.01 6.70 1.89
C VAL A 251 -15.83 5.20 1.66
N LEU A 252 -14.60 4.75 1.38
CA LEU A 252 -14.27 3.32 1.28
C LEU A 252 -14.59 2.60 2.60
N ALA A 253 -14.11 3.12 3.73
CA ALA A 253 -14.35 2.54 5.04
C ALA A 253 -15.85 2.46 5.37
N GLU A 254 -16.61 3.51 5.07
CA GLU A 254 -18.04 3.57 5.34
C GLU A 254 -18.80 2.53 4.53
N PHE A 255 -18.50 2.37 3.24
CA PHE A 255 -19.14 1.34 2.42
C PHE A 255 -18.90 -0.07 2.98
N LEU A 256 -17.65 -0.38 3.37
CA LEU A 256 -17.28 -1.68 3.92
C LEU A 256 -18.03 -1.99 5.22
N VAL A 257 -18.16 -1.02 6.12
CA VAL A 257 -18.87 -1.20 7.38
C VAL A 257 -20.40 -1.20 7.18
N ALA A 258 -20.94 -0.29 6.37
CA ALA A 258 -22.39 -0.20 6.10
C ALA A 258 -22.95 -1.48 5.45
N ARG A 259 -22.14 -2.16 4.62
CA ARG A 259 -22.50 -3.46 4.02
C ARG A 259 -22.20 -4.67 4.92
N GLY A 260 -21.68 -4.44 6.12
CA GLY A 260 -21.34 -5.49 7.09
C GLY A 260 -20.20 -6.41 6.64
N LEU A 261 -19.29 -5.90 5.80
CA LEU A 261 -18.12 -6.65 5.29
C LEU A 261 -16.93 -6.54 6.23
N VAL A 262 -16.85 -5.43 6.96
CA VAL A 262 -15.83 -5.12 7.95
C VAL A 262 -16.52 -4.69 9.24
N LYS A 263 -16.05 -5.20 10.38
CA LYS A 263 -16.58 -4.85 11.70
C LYS A 263 -15.93 -3.58 12.25
N ASN A 264 -14.60 -3.46 12.12
CA ASN A 264 -13.87 -2.31 12.62
C ASN A 264 -12.89 -1.79 11.55
N VAL A 265 -12.76 -0.47 11.49
CA VAL A 265 -11.71 0.20 10.72
C VAL A 265 -10.83 1.00 11.69
N VAL A 266 -9.54 0.72 11.66
CA VAL A 266 -8.53 1.45 12.42
C VAL A 266 -7.75 2.35 11.47
N PHE A 267 -7.86 3.65 11.68
CA PHE A 267 -7.16 4.67 10.91
C PHE A 267 -5.88 5.06 11.63
N HIS A 268 -4.77 5.15 10.88
CA HIS A 268 -3.48 5.57 11.41
C HIS A 268 -3.04 6.88 10.74
N GLY A 269 -2.87 7.93 11.55
CA GLY A 269 -2.33 9.22 11.14
C GLY A 269 -0.95 9.51 11.73
N LYS A 270 -0.47 10.73 11.50
CA LYS A 270 0.84 11.22 11.95
C LYS A 270 0.69 11.98 13.27
N SER A 271 1.67 11.88 14.17
CA SER A 271 1.58 12.47 15.51
C SER A 271 1.74 14.00 15.53
N PHE A 272 2.31 14.59 14.48
CA PHE A 272 2.52 16.03 14.33
C PHE A 272 2.53 16.40 12.83
N PRO A 273 2.51 17.70 12.47
CA PRO A 273 2.50 18.13 11.07
C PRO A 273 3.65 17.51 10.26
N TRP A 274 3.29 16.73 9.26
CA TRP A 274 4.21 15.83 8.55
C TRP A 274 3.99 15.91 7.05
N TYR A 275 5.08 15.95 6.27
CA TYR A 275 5.03 15.95 4.81
C TYR A 275 3.99 16.90 4.18
N VAL A 276 3.84 18.10 4.75
CA VAL A 276 2.86 19.13 4.36
C VAL A 276 1.41 18.70 4.61
N SER A 277 0.92 17.74 3.85
CA SER A 277 -0.50 17.40 3.79
C SER A 277 -0.90 16.17 4.61
N ASP A 278 0.02 15.48 5.29
CA ASP A 278 -0.33 14.25 5.98
C ASP A 278 -1.36 14.46 7.10
N VAL A 279 -2.25 13.47 7.27
CA VAL A 279 -3.34 13.50 8.26
C VAL A 279 -2.80 13.40 9.68
N THR A 280 -3.07 14.41 10.50
CA THR A 280 -2.88 14.42 11.96
C THR A 280 -4.22 14.22 12.71
N PRO A 281 -4.24 14.03 14.05
CA PRO A 281 -5.48 13.96 14.82
C PRO A 281 -6.40 15.17 14.63
N ASP A 282 -5.79 16.36 14.52
CA ASP A 282 -6.52 17.62 14.35
C ASP A 282 -7.13 17.71 12.96
N ASP A 283 -6.41 17.29 11.92
CA ASP A 283 -6.97 17.24 10.56
C ASP A 283 -8.16 16.30 10.47
N TYR A 284 -8.02 15.09 11.01
CA TYR A 284 -9.09 14.11 11.02
C TYR A 284 -10.35 14.67 11.71
N SER A 285 -10.17 15.24 12.90
CA SER A 285 -11.27 15.84 13.67
C SER A 285 -11.88 17.05 12.95
N TRP A 286 -11.04 17.92 12.38
CA TRP A 286 -11.46 19.12 11.67
C TRP A 286 -12.25 18.79 10.40
N VAL A 287 -11.78 17.84 9.59
CA VAL A 287 -12.49 17.40 8.38
C VAL A 287 -13.87 16.85 8.74
N LEU A 288 -13.96 15.92 9.70
CA LEU A 288 -15.26 15.34 10.10
C LEU A 288 -16.25 16.39 10.61
N GLN A 289 -15.78 17.32 11.45
CA GLN A 289 -16.62 18.42 11.95
C GLN A 289 -17.06 19.38 10.85
N THR A 290 -16.18 19.64 9.88
CA THR A 290 -16.46 20.51 8.74
C THR A 290 -17.53 19.88 7.84
N LEU A 291 -17.35 18.60 7.47
CA LEU A 291 -18.34 17.88 6.66
C LEU A 291 -19.69 17.77 7.37
N ALA A 292 -19.70 17.52 8.69
CA ALA A 292 -20.94 17.40 9.46
C ALA A 292 -21.78 18.71 9.51
N LYS A 293 -21.12 19.86 9.29
CA LYS A 293 -21.73 21.20 9.28
C LYS A 293 -21.92 21.74 7.86
N ASP A 294 -21.58 20.97 6.83
CA ASP A 294 -21.73 21.41 5.44
C ASP A 294 -23.20 21.70 5.11
N SER A 295 -23.43 22.65 4.21
CA SER A 295 -24.77 23.02 3.75
C SER A 295 -25.38 22.02 2.77
N ASP A 296 -24.56 21.18 2.14
CA ASP A 296 -25.02 20.08 1.29
C ASP A 296 -25.53 18.92 2.18
N PRO A 297 -26.79 18.49 2.03
CA PRO A 297 -27.35 17.44 2.86
C PRO A 297 -26.62 16.10 2.75
N ALA A 298 -26.12 15.72 1.56
CA ALA A 298 -25.44 14.46 1.36
C ALA A 298 -24.12 14.44 2.14
N ILE A 299 -23.34 15.52 2.08
CA ILE A 299 -22.10 15.67 2.84
C ILE A 299 -22.38 15.67 4.35
N ALA A 300 -23.33 16.49 4.80
CA ALA A 300 -23.67 16.62 6.22
C ALA A 300 -24.16 15.29 6.83
N ILE A 301 -24.86 14.46 6.06
CA ILE A 301 -25.28 13.12 6.51
C ILE A 301 -24.05 12.26 6.86
N PHE A 302 -23.06 12.18 5.98
CA PHE A 302 -21.87 11.36 6.24
C PHE A 302 -21.00 11.94 7.34
N GLY A 303 -20.74 13.25 7.34
CA GLY A 303 -19.95 13.87 8.41
C GLY A 303 -20.55 13.59 9.79
N LYS A 304 -21.88 13.72 9.95
CA LYS A 304 -22.59 13.39 11.20
C LYS A 304 -22.54 11.90 11.54
N ARG A 305 -22.58 11.03 10.54
CA ARG A 305 -22.51 9.56 10.70
C ARG A 305 -21.12 9.15 11.18
N TRP A 306 -20.07 9.61 10.51
CA TRP A 306 -18.67 9.29 10.80
C TRP A 306 -18.23 9.78 12.18
N LEU A 307 -18.67 10.98 12.61
CA LEU A 307 -18.43 11.48 13.97
C LEU A 307 -18.98 10.56 15.08
N LYS A 308 -19.98 9.73 14.75
CA LYS A 308 -20.67 8.86 15.72
C LYS A 308 -20.47 7.38 15.39
N ARG A 309 -19.55 7.03 14.49
CA ARG A 309 -19.33 5.67 14.02
C ARG A 309 -18.47 4.90 15.02
N PRO A 310 -19.03 3.99 15.84
CA PRO A 310 -18.23 3.25 16.84
C PRO A 310 -17.25 2.26 16.20
N GLU A 311 -17.50 1.85 14.95
CA GLU A 311 -16.63 0.94 14.19
C GLU A 311 -15.34 1.63 13.72
N PHE A 312 -15.27 2.96 13.78
CA PHE A 312 -14.14 3.77 13.33
C PHE A 312 -13.29 4.21 14.53
N SER A 313 -11.99 3.95 14.47
CA SER A 313 -11.04 4.43 15.47
C SER A 313 -9.85 5.10 14.80
N PHE A 314 -9.43 6.25 15.32
CA PHE A 314 -8.25 6.97 14.84
C PHE A 314 -7.10 6.83 15.84
N ARG A 315 -5.90 6.51 15.35
CA ARG A 315 -4.67 6.37 16.13
C ARG A 315 -3.53 7.12 15.44
N HIS A 316 -2.52 7.51 16.21
CA HIS A 316 -1.39 8.30 15.73
C HIS A 316 -0.08 7.88 16.42
N GLU A 317 0.27 6.59 16.30
CA GLU A 317 1.47 6.04 16.90
C GLU A 317 2.73 6.77 16.41
N GLU A 318 3.68 7.03 17.32
CA GLU A 318 4.94 7.72 17.01
C GLU A 318 5.69 7.11 15.82
N PHE A 319 5.58 5.78 15.64
CA PHE A 319 6.26 5.04 14.59
C PHE A 319 6.04 5.64 13.19
N TRP A 320 4.85 6.16 12.91
CA TRP A 320 4.52 6.68 11.57
C TRP A 320 5.36 7.89 11.17
N THR A 321 5.85 8.67 12.14
CA THR A 321 6.72 9.85 11.94
C THR A 321 8.17 9.61 12.38
N ARG A 322 8.57 8.36 12.63
CA ARG A 322 9.99 7.98 12.79
C ARG A 322 10.71 7.93 11.44
N PRO A 323 12.06 8.02 11.39
CA PRO A 323 12.80 7.92 10.13
C PRO A 323 12.89 6.48 9.60
N ASN A 324 12.54 5.49 10.42
CA ASN A 324 12.58 4.07 10.05
C ASN A 324 11.70 3.74 8.84
N CYS A 325 12.14 2.76 8.08
CA CYS A 325 11.30 2.06 7.12
C CYS A 325 10.42 1.02 7.85
N PHE A 326 9.36 0.56 7.19
CA PHE A 326 8.34 -0.25 7.85
C PHE A 326 8.81 -1.67 8.17
N TRP A 327 9.81 -2.21 7.48
CA TRP A 327 10.35 -3.50 7.90
C TRP A 327 11.11 -3.47 9.23
N ASP A 328 11.46 -2.28 9.74
CA ASP A 328 12.02 -2.13 11.10
C ASP A 328 10.93 -2.20 12.17
N MET A 329 9.65 -2.06 11.80
CA MET A 329 8.50 -2.03 12.73
C MET A 329 8.49 -3.25 13.65
N LYS A 330 8.85 -4.42 13.12
CA LYS A 330 8.95 -5.66 13.90
C LYS A 330 9.91 -5.54 15.09
N ALA A 331 11.01 -4.82 14.92
CA ALA A 331 12.04 -4.63 15.96
C ALA A 331 11.71 -3.47 16.89
N VAL A 332 11.25 -2.33 16.35
CA VAL A 332 11.14 -1.07 17.11
C VAL A 332 9.71 -0.74 17.57
N ALA A 333 8.70 -1.42 17.03
CA ALA A 333 7.28 -1.23 17.32
C ALA A 333 6.52 -2.58 17.20
N GLY A 334 7.07 -3.63 17.84
CA GLY A 334 6.59 -5.01 17.66
C GLY A 334 5.12 -5.23 17.98
N SER A 335 4.53 -4.49 18.93
CA SER A 335 3.09 -4.56 19.21
C SER A 335 2.23 -4.10 18.02
N LEU A 336 2.61 -2.98 17.39
CA LEU A 336 1.96 -2.49 16.18
C LEU A 336 2.13 -3.49 15.02
N PHE A 337 3.33 -4.05 14.85
CA PHE A 337 3.59 -5.06 13.82
C PHE A 337 2.69 -6.29 13.97
N GLU A 338 2.58 -6.85 15.18
CA GLU A 338 1.72 -8.02 15.44
C GLU A 338 0.23 -7.69 15.27
N GLU A 339 -0.20 -6.47 15.63
CA GLU A 339 -1.56 -6.01 15.37
C GLU A 339 -1.85 -6.00 13.86
N LEU A 340 -1.02 -5.34 13.05
CA LEU A 340 -1.20 -5.28 11.59
C LEU A 340 -1.14 -6.67 10.94
N LYS A 341 -0.22 -7.53 11.40
CA LYS A 341 -0.09 -8.92 10.95
C LYS A 341 -1.34 -9.76 11.21
N SER A 342 -2.03 -9.49 12.32
CA SER A 342 -3.28 -10.17 12.70
C SER A 342 -4.53 -9.61 12.01
N SER A 343 -4.42 -8.45 11.38
CA SER A 343 -5.53 -7.81 10.67
C SER A 343 -5.94 -8.58 9.40
N ALA A 344 -7.14 -8.29 8.89
CA ALA A 344 -7.56 -8.89 7.63
C ALA A 344 -6.91 -8.23 6.41
N LEU A 345 -6.67 -6.93 6.49
CA LEU A 345 -5.94 -6.16 5.49
C LEU A 345 -5.50 -4.81 6.09
N THR A 346 -4.27 -4.41 5.82
CA THR A 346 -3.78 -3.05 6.06
C THR A 346 -3.60 -2.31 4.74
N ILE A 347 -4.38 -1.27 4.50
CA ILE A 347 -4.28 -0.42 3.31
C ILE A 347 -3.29 0.71 3.61
N PHE A 348 -2.20 0.76 2.86
CA PHE A 348 -1.20 1.83 2.93
C PHE A 348 -1.45 2.82 1.80
N LYS A 349 -1.73 4.07 2.16
CA LYS A 349 -2.00 5.14 1.19
C LYS A 349 -0.74 5.87 0.79
N GLY A 350 -0.57 6.09 -0.50
CA GLY A 350 0.33 7.08 -1.06
C GLY A 350 1.82 6.77 -1.04
N ASP A 351 2.61 7.78 -1.43
CA ASP A 351 3.99 7.59 -1.88
C ASP A 351 4.96 7.41 -0.71
N LEU A 352 4.82 8.18 0.37
CA LEU A 352 5.70 8.04 1.52
C LEU A 352 5.53 6.68 2.21
N ASN A 353 4.29 6.21 2.39
CA ASN A 353 4.04 4.89 2.94
C ASN A 353 4.64 3.80 2.04
N TYR A 354 4.53 3.91 0.71
CA TYR A 354 5.18 2.96 -0.21
C TYR A 354 6.70 2.97 -0.08
N ARG A 355 7.32 4.16 -0.07
CA ARG A 355 8.77 4.30 0.13
C ARG A 355 9.20 3.66 1.44
N LYS A 356 8.46 3.85 2.53
CA LYS A 356 8.73 3.18 3.82
C LYS A 356 8.50 1.67 3.77
N LEU A 357 7.52 1.16 3.03
CA LEU A 357 7.29 -0.27 2.82
C LEU A 357 8.48 -0.96 2.15
N VAL A 358 9.06 -0.34 1.12
CA VAL A 358 10.16 -0.90 0.33
C VAL A 358 11.53 -0.33 0.71
N GLY A 359 11.59 0.43 1.82
CA GLY A 359 12.79 1.04 2.39
C GLY A 359 13.52 2.08 1.54
N ASP A 360 12.83 2.68 0.57
CA ASP A 360 13.33 3.80 -0.25
C ASP A 360 14.66 3.50 -0.98
N ARG A 361 14.69 2.38 -1.69
CA ARG A 361 15.89 1.86 -2.37
C ARG A 361 15.75 1.88 -3.90
N ASP A 362 16.89 1.92 -4.60
CA ASP A 362 16.98 1.81 -6.06
C ASP A 362 16.81 0.36 -6.53
N TRP A 363 15.60 -0.17 -6.30
CA TRP A 363 15.26 -1.54 -6.65
C TRP A 363 15.30 -1.76 -8.16
N PRO A 364 15.82 -2.93 -8.63
CA PRO A 364 15.48 -3.39 -9.97
C PRO A 364 13.96 -3.48 -10.11
N TYR A 365 13.40 -2.92 -11.19
CA TYR A 365 11.94 -2.76 -11.31
C TYR A 365 11.15 -4.07 -11.18
N GLN A 366 11.71 -5.18 -11.66
CA GLN A 366 11.10 -6.50 -11.59
C GLN A 366 11.46 -7.30 -10.33
N ILE A 367 12.15 -6.70 -9.35
CA ILE A 367 12.42 -7.38 -8.08
C ILE A 367 11.08 -7.79 -7.45
N ASP A 368 11.06 -8.99 -6.87
CA ASP A 368 9.86 -9.52 -6.24
C ASP A 368 9.37 -8.58 -5.12
N TYR A 369 8.06 -8.31 -5.11
CA TYR A 369 7.47 -7.37 -4.16
C TYR A 369 7.60 -7.86 -2.72
N LYS A 370 7.44 -9.17 -2.46
CA LYS A 370 7.59 -9.74 -1.11
C LYS A 370 9.03 -9.63 -0.63
N PHE A 371 10.00 -9.86 -1.51
CA PHE A 371 11.40 -9.61 -1.20
C PHE A 371 11.63 -8.14 -0.84
N ALA A 372 11.09 -7.19 -1.62
CA ALA A 372 11.24 -5.77 -1.31
C ALA A 372 10.56 -5.36 0.02
N LEU A 373 9.50 -6.05 0.46
CA LEU A 373 8.81 -5.78 1.73
C LEU A 373 9.56 -6.26 2.98
N GLN A 374 10.51 -7.18 2.83
CA GLN A 374 11.24 -7.78 3.97
C GLN A 374 10.26 -8.29 5.05
N SER A 375 10.39 -7.89 6.32
CA SER A 375 9.49 -8.34 7.41
C SER A 375 8.03 -7.95 7.19
N MET A 376 7.75 -6.88 6.44
CA MET A 376 6.38 -6.48 6.09
C MET A 376 5.69 -7.46 5.14
N SER A 377 6.43 -8.41 4.53
CA SER A 377 5.82 -9.51 3.76
C SER A 377 4.95 -10.43 4.64
N GLU A 378 5.15 -10.42 5.96
CA GLU A 378 4.31 -11.14 6.93
C GLU A 378 2.97 -10.44 7.20
N VAL A 379 2.78 -9.18 6.78
CA VAL A 379 1.56 -8.40 7.03
C VAL A 379 0.63 -8.50 5.81
N PRO A 380 -0.66 -8.85 5.98
CA PRO A 380 -1.66 -8.71 4.92
C PRO A 380 -1.83 -7.23 4.59
N LEU A 381 -1.30 -6.78 3.46
CA LEU A 381 -1.26 -5.36 3.11
C LEU A 381 -1.62 -5.08 1.66
N PHE A 382 -2.14 -3.89 1.43
CA PHE A 382 -2.45 -3.37 0.10
C PHE A 382 -1.92 -1.95 -0.04
N ALA A 383 -0.93 -1.74 -0.90
CA ALA A 383 -0.35 -0.42 -1.13
C ALA A 383 -1.02 0.27 -2.32
N LEU A 384 -1.67 1.40 -2.06
CA LEU A 384 -2.32 2.25 -3.08
C LEU A 384 -1.47 3.50 -3.30
N ARG A 385 -0.70 3.53 -4.38
CA ARG A 385 0.34 4.56 -4.58
C ARG A 385 0.37 5.11 -6.01
N THR A 386 0.17 6.42 -6.15
CA THR A 386 0.63 7.18 -7.33
C THR A 386 2.13 7.42 -7.23
N LEU A 387 2.87 7.25 -8.33
CA LEU A 387 4.33 7.31 -8.33
C LEU A 387 4.85 8.75 -8.23
N LYS A 388 5.54 9.05 -7.12
CA LYS A 388 6.15 10.37 -6.81
C LYS A 388 7.59 10.25 -6.32
N ALA A 389 8.25 9.12 -6.58
CA ALA A 389 9.59 8.80 -6.09
C ALA A 389 10.31 7.76 -6.94
N ASP A 390 11.64 7.84 -6.97
CA ASP A 390 12.57 7.00 -7.76
C ASP A 390 12.67 5.54 -7.28
N THR A 391 11.68 5.02 -6.56
CA THR A 391 11.60 3.61 -6.12
C THR A 391 10.33 2.96 -6.63
N VAL A 392 10.41 1.75 -7.16
CA VAL A 392 9.29 0.88 -7.54
C VAL A 392 9.78 -0.56 -7.70
N CYS A 393 8.93 -1.54 -7.40
CA CYS A 393 9.23 -2.95 -7.58
C CYS A 393 7.99 -3.75 -8.03
N GLY A 394 8.19 -5.02 -8.39
CA GLY A 394 7.13 -5.91 -8.84
C GLY A 394 6.55 -5.58 -10.22
N LEU A 395 7.27 -4.83 -11.07
CA LEU A 395 6.82 -4.57 -12.43
C LEU A 395 7.00 -5.82 -13.31
N SER A 396 6.03 -6.07 -14.19
CA SER A 396 6.15 -7.09 -15.24
C SER A 396 7.16 -6.68 -16.32
N ASP A 397 7.67 -7.66 -17.07
CA ASP A 397 8.55 -7.40 -18.20
C ASP A 397 7.85 -6.58 -19.30
N GLU A 398 6.54 -6.76 -19.48
CA GLU A 398 5.71 -5.97 -20.40
C GLU A 398 5.70 -4.50 -20.01
N ASN A 399 5.47 -4.20 -18.73
CA ASN A 399 5.48 -2.83 -18.23
C ASN A 399 6.86 -2.20 -18.37
N VAL A 400 7.92 -2.92 -18.01
CA VAL A 400 9.29 -2.40 -18.14
C VAL A 400 9.65 -2.14 -19.60
N LYS A 401 9.25 -3.02 -20.54
CA LYS A 401 9.43 -2.78 -21.98
C LYS A 401 8.64 -1.55 -22.45
N MET A 402 7.38 -1.41 -22.03
CA MET A 402 6.53 -0.26 -22.37
C MET A 402 7.15 1.06 -21.87
N LEU A 403 7.56 1.10 -20.61
CA LEU A 403 8.16 2.29 -20.01
C LEU A 403 9.50 2.65 -20.68
N LYS A 404 10.35 1.65 -20.98
CA LYS A 404 11.59 1.87 -21.74
C LYS A 404 11.33 2.37 -23.15
N ALA A 405 10.29 1.87 -23.83
CA ALA A 405 9.92 2.35 -25.16
C ALA A 405 9.40 3.79 -25.13
N LYS A 406 8.65 4.17 -24.08
CA LYS A 406 8.03 5.50 -23.94
C LYS A 406 9.01 6.57 -23.44
N TYR A 407 9.86 6.25 -22.47
CA TYR A 407 10.71 7.21 -21.76
C TYR A 407 12.22 6.97 -21.95
N GLY A 408 12.63 5.82 -22.48
CA GLY A 408 14.05 5.48 -22.62
C GLY A 408 14.75 5.39 -21.27
N ALA A 409 15.75 6.26 -21.06
CA ALA A 409 16.48 6.39 -19.79
C ALA A 409 15.88 7.45 -18.84
N ASP A 410 14.86 8.20 -19.29
CA ASP A 410 14.20 9.21 -18.47
C ASP A 410 13.35 8.54 -17.37
N LYS A 411 13.60 8.92 -16.12
CA LYS A 411 12.87 8.43 -14.93
C LYS A 411 11.74 9.37 -14.51
N SER A 412 11.46 10.46 -15.24
CA SER A 412 10.40 11.44 -14.95
C SER A 412 9.02 10.81 -14.72
N TRP A 413 8.72 9.69 -15.38
CA TRP A 413 7.48 8.94 -15.19
C TRP A 413 7.27 8.45 -13.74
N MET A 414 8.35 8.16 -13.00
CA MET A 414 8.30 7.71 -11.60
C MET A 414 7.93 8.82 -10.62
N VAL A 415 7.97 10.07 -11.07
CA VAL A 415 7.80 11.26 -10.23
C VAL A 415 6.76 12.22 -10.79
N SER A 416 5.95 11.78 -11.74
CA SER A 416 4.95 12.59 -12.43
C SER A 416 3.56 12.55 -11.77
N SER A 417 3.31 11.58 -10.89
CA SER A 417 1.97 11.17 -10.45
C SER A 417 1.05 10.64 -11.56
N ASP A 418 1.53 10.49 -12.79
CA ASP A 418 0.71 9.97 -13.91
C ASP A 418 0.51 8.47 -13.82
N TRP A 419 1.47 7.75 -13.24
CA TRP A 419 1.42 6.30 -13.05
C TRP A 419 1.11 5.94 -11.60
N ALA A 420 0.56 4.75 -11.41
CA ALA A 420 0.25 4.21 -10.10
C ALA A 420 0.61 2.72 -9.99
N VAL A 421 0.69 2.24 -8.76
CA VAL A 421 0.68 0.82 -8.41
C VAL A 421 -0.35 0.59 -7.31
N ALA A 422 -1.05 -0.52 -7.41
CA ALA A 422 -2.00 -1.05 -6.45
C ALA A 422 -1.58 -2.49 -6.14
N GLN A 423 -0.70 -2.66 -5.15
CA GLN A 423 0.01 -3.93 -4.92
C GLN A 423 -0.50 -4.63 -3.66
N LEU A 424 -0.98 -5.85 -3.81
CA LEU A 424 -1.48 -6.69 -2.73
C LEU A 424 -0.41 -7.69 -2.27
N ASN A 425 -0.13 -7.71 -0.97
CA ASN A 425 0.64 -8.77 -0.33
C ASN A 425 -0.25 -9.55 0.63
N LEU A 426 -0.40 -10.84 0.35
CA LEU A 426 -1.01 -11.81 1.27
C LEU A 426 0.05 -12.80 1.77
N PRO A 427 0.25 -12.90 3.10
CA PRO A 427 1.12 -13.91 3.70
C PRO A 427 0.66 -15.34 3.35
N LEU A 428 1.59 -16.29 3.32
CA LEU A 428 1.31 -17.70 2.99
C LEU A 428 0.25 -18.34 3.89
N TYR A 429 0.24 -18.05 5.19
CA TYR A 429 -0.79 -18.56 6.10
C TYR A 429 -2.18 -18.00 5.76
N PHE A 430 -2.22 -16.76 5.26
CA PHE A 430 -3.45 -16.09 4.87
C PHE A 430 -4.01 -16.69 3.59
N THR A 431 -3.16 -16.99 2.60
CA THR A 431 -3.59 -17.67 1.37
C THR A 431 -4.07 -19.09 1.65
N MET A 432 -3.46 -19.81 2.59
CA MET A 432 -3.92 -21.12 3.05
C MET A 432 -5.27 -21.06 3.78
N ALA A 433 -5.45 -20.11 4.69
CA ALA A 433 -6.71 -19.92 5.43
C ALA A 433 -7.85 -19.49 4.50
N LEU A 434 -7.58 -18.56 3.58
CA LEU A 434 -8.53 -18.11 2.56
C LEU A 434 -8.91 -19.28 1.64
N SER A 435 -7.93 -20.07 1.19
CA SER A 435 -8.19 -21.29 0.41
C SER A 435 -9.08 -22.27 1.18
N GLN A 436 -8.85 -22.46 2.49
CA GLN A 436 -9.69 -23.32 3.33
C GLN A 436 -11.10 -22.77 3.58
N GLN A 437 -11.30 -21.45 3.63
CA GLN A 437 -12.61 -20.82 3.81
C GLN A 437 -13.42 -20.74 2.50
N ILE A 438 -12.73 -20.54 1.37
CA ILE A 438 -13.35 -20.47 0.04
C ILE A 438 -13.60 -21.88 -0.52
N ALA A 439 -12.78 -22.88 -0.19
CA ALA A 439 -12.94 -24.25 -0.69
C ALA A 439 -14.32 -24.88 -0.41
N PRO A 440 -14.96 -24.72 0.77
CA PRO A 440 -16.34 -25.14 1.03
C PRO A 440 -17.38 -24.39 0.18
N LEU A 441 -17.19 -23.09 -0.06
CA LEU A 441 -18.07 -22.26 -0.89
C LEU A 441 -17.98 -22.63 -2.37
N LEU A 442 -16.78 -22.95 -2.85
CA LEU A 442 -16.53 -23.53 -4.16
C LEU A 442 -17.15 -24.94 -4.25
N LYS A 443 -16.95 -25.79 -3.23
CA LYS A 443 -17.58 -27.12 -3.15
C LYS A 443 -19.12 -27.03 -3.19
N ALA A 444 -19.72 -26.05 -2.53
CA ALA A 444 -21.18 -25.84 -2.52
C ALA A 444 -21.73 -25.42 -3.90
N LYS A 445 -20.97 -24.64 -4.68
CA LYS A 445 -21.31 -24.29 -6.08
C LYS A 445 -21.11 -25.46 -7.06
N VAL A 446 -20.19 -26.39 -6.76
CA VAL A 446 -19.80 -27.51 -7.64
C VAL A 446 -20.78 -28.70 -7.61
N VAL A 447 -21.69 -28.79 -6.63
CA VAL A 447 -22.66 -29.90 -6.55
C VAL A 447 -23.79 -29.79 -7.59
N GLY A 448 -23.95 -28.63 -8.23
CA GLY A 448 -24.85 -28.45 -9.36
C GLY A 448 -24.15 -28.72 -10.70
N SER A 449 -24.35 -29.94 -11.22
CA SER A 449 -24.33 -30.31 -12.66
C SER A 449 -23.03 -30.81 -13.35
N TYR A 450 -23.23 -31.97 -14.04
CA TYR A 450 -22.61 -32.52 -15.26
C TYR A 450 -21.61 -33.71 -15.24
N ALA A 451 -22.11 -34.83 -15.82
CA ALA A 451 -21.64 -35.75 -16.88
C ALA A 451 -20.29 -36.54 -16.84
N HIS A 452 -20.37 -37.85 -17.19
CA HIS A 452 -19.59 -38.99 -16.64
C HIS A 452 -18.48 -39.65 -17.48
N GLY A 453 -18.09 -39.11 -18.63
CA GLY A 453 -17.32 -39.91 -19.61
C GLY A 453 -15.81 -40.12 -19.33
N ASP A 454 -15.06 -39.07 -18.97
CA ASP A 454 -13.58 -39.09 -19.11
C ASP A 454 -12.80 -39.00 -17.78
N VAL A 455 -13.51 -38.76 -16.66
CA VAL A 455 -12.94 -38.56 -15.32
C VAL A 455 -12.62 -39.89 -14.63
N THR A 456 -13.23 -40.99 -15.06
CA THR A 456 -13.32 -42.22 -14.26
C THR A 456 -12.14 -43.18 -14.43
N ASP A 457 -11.35 -43.10 -15.51
CA ASP A 457 -10.29 -44.10 -15.80
C ASP A 457 -8.90 -43.54 -16.17
N ARG A 458 -8.77 -42.35 -16.79
CA ARG A 458 -7.44 -41.83 -17.23
C ARG A 458 -6.72 -41.00 -16.16
N TYR A 459 -7.45 -40.12 -15.47
CA TYR A 459 -6.89 -39.23 -14.45
C TYR A 459 -6.39 -39.98 -13.21
N PRO A 460 -7.14 -40.95 -12.64
CA PRO A 460 -6.65 -41.75 -11.53
C PRO A 460 -5.33 -42.46 -11.86
N LYS A 461 -5.21 -43.06 -13.05
CA LYS A 461 -3.97 -43.75 -13.46
C LYS A 461 -2.76 -42.81 -13.58
N ARG A 462 -2.96 -41.56 -14.01
CA ARG A 462 -1.90 -40.54 -14.07
C ARG A 462 -1.50 -40.05 -12.67
N LEU A 463 -2.47 -39.81 -11.81
CA LEU A 463 -2.23 -39.43 -10.42
C LEU A 463 -1.49 -40.53 -9.64
N THR A 464 -1.78 -41.81 -9.92
CA THR A 464 -1.02 -42.94 -9.35
C THR A 464 0.44 -42.94 -9.80
N LYS A 465 0.74 -42.55 -11.04
CA LYS A 465 2.14 -42.42 -11.50
C LYS A 465 2.88 -41.30 -10.77
N VAL A 466 2.20 -40.17 -10.50
CA VAL A 466 2.77 -39.05 -9.72
C VAL A 466 3.05 -39.47 -8.28
N ILE A 467 2.12 -40.19 -7.64
CA ILE A 467 2.34 -40.75 -6.29
C ILE A 467 3.57 -41.66 -6.26
N ASN A 468 3.69 -42.58 -7.22
CA ASN A 468 4.81 -43.51 -7.28
C ASN A 468 6.14 -42.79 -7.53
N GLN A 469 6.12 -41.68 -8.27
CA GLN A 469 7.30 -40.88 -8.52
C GLN A 469 7.73 -40.10 -7.27
N LEU A 470 6.79 -39.44 -6.59
CA LEU A 470 7.04 -38.72 -5.33
C LEU A 470 7.64 -39.65 -4.26
N ARG A 471 7.08 -40.86 -4.10
CA ARG A 471 7.59 -41.85 -3.13
C ARG A 471 8.95 -42.44 -3.50
N ARG A 472 9.29 -42.45 -4.78
CA ARG A 472 10.60 -42.91 -5.26
C ARG A 472 11.67 -41.82 -5.09
N GLU A 473 11.32 -40.57 -5.32
CA GLU A 473 12.24 -39.43 -5.25
C GLU A 473 12.45 -38.95 -3.81
N TYR A 474 11.45 -39.12 -2.94
CA TYR A 474 11.50 -38.77 -1.52
C TYR A 474 11.17 -39.97 -0.63
N PRO A 475 12.05 -41.00 -0.58
CA PRO A 475 11.76 -42.26 0.11
C PRO A 475 11.83 -42.16 1.65
N ASN A 476 12.48 -41.12 2.20
CA ASN A 476 12.67 -40.95 3.64
C ASN A 476 11.61 -40.00 4.23
N ILE A 477 10.48 -40.55 4.66
CA ILE A 477 9.33 -39.80 5.21
C ILE A 477 9.60 -39.05 6.53
N ASN A 478 10.78 -39.26 7.15
CA ASN A 478 11.14 -38.60 8.40
C ASN A 478 11.83 -37.24 8.17
N GLU A 479 12.33 -36.98 6.96
CA GLU A 479 12.85 -35.68 6.54
C GLU A 479 11.71 -34.76 6.09
N ASP A 480 11.89 -33.45 6.23
CA ASP A 480 10.81 -32.48 5.96
C ASP A 480 10.34 -32.53 4.49
N SER A 481 11.26 -32.78 3.54
CA SER A 481 10.93 -33.03 2.13
C SER A 481 10.10 -34.30 1.92
N GLY A 482 10.33 -35.36 2.71
CA GLY A 482 9.57 -36.59 2.69
C GLY A 482 8.18 -36.43 3.33
N LYS A 483 8.06 -35.62 4.40
CA LYS A 483 6.77 -35.26 5.01
C LYS A 483 5.91 -34.43 4.07
N ASP A 484 6.51 -33.47 3.37
CA ASP A 484 5.83 -32.65 2.37
C ASP A 484 5.39 -33.49 1.17
N ALA A 485 6.25 -34.39 0.68
CA ALA A 485 5.89 -35.34 -0.37
C ALA A 485 4.71 -36.23 0.03
N GLU A 486 4.68 -36.77 1.26
CA GLU A 486 3.54 -37.57 1.73
C GLU A 486 2.27 -36.74 1.99
N SER A 487 2.40 -35.47 2.39
CA SER A 487 1.27 -34.52 2.48
C SER A 487 0.61 -34.29 1.11
N VAL A 488 1.42 -34.15 0.06
CA VAL A 488 0.95 -34.06 -1.32
C VAL A 488 0.33 -35.38 -1.79
N VAL A 489 0.97 -36.52 -1.50
CA VAL A 489 0.42 -37.85 -1.83
C VAL A 489 -0.93 -38.09 -1.17
N SER A 490 -1.08 -37.70 0.11
CA SER A 490 -2.35 -37.81 0.84
C SER A 490 -3.48 -37.03 0.15
N LYS A 491 -3.23 -35.78 -0.26
CA LYS A 491 -4.19 -34.98 -1.02
C LYS A 491 -4.53 -35.57 -2.38
N ILE A 492 -3.54 -36.14 -3.09
CA ILE A 492 -3.78 -36.82 -4.37
C ILE A 492 -4.65 -38.08 -4.17
N LEU A 493 -4.43 -38.84 -3.09
CA LEU A 493 -5.23 -40.02 -2.76
C LEU A 493 -6.68 -39.65 -2.40
N GLU A 494 -6.89 -38.55 -1.67
CA GLU A 494 -8.24 -38.01 -1.41
C GLU A 494 -8.95 -37.62 -2.71
N ILE A 495 -8.25 -36.96 -3.63
CA ILE A 495 -8.79 -36.62 -4.96
C ILE A 495 -9.16 -37.89 -5.73
N GLN A 496 -8.32 -38.92 -5.70
CA GLN A 496 -8.62 -40.21 -6.32
C GLN A 496 -9.83 -40.91 -5.68
N ALA A 497 -9.99 -40.83 -4.35
CA ALA A 497 -11.13 -41.40 -3.65
C ALA A 497 -12.44 -40.69 -4.05
N MET A 498 -12.44 -39.36 -4.08
CA MET A 498 -13.57 -38.56 -4.54
C MET A 498 -13.94 -38.86 -6.02
N MET A 499 -12.94 -39.08 -6.88
CA MET A 499 -13.17 -39.47 -8.28
C MET A 499 -13.80 -40.87 -8.40
N ARG A 500 -13.46 -41.80 -7.49
CA ARG A 500 -14.03 -43.17 -7.49
C ARG A 500 -15.45 -43.21 -6.94
N GLU A 501 -15.74 -42.45 -5.89
CA GLU A 501 -17.09 -42.37 -5.29
C GLU A 501 -18.13 -41.76 -6.24
N LYS A 502 -17.71 -40.87 -7.17
CA LYS A 502 -18.64 -40.31 -8.17
C LYS A 502 -19.02 -41.29 -9.30
N LYS A 503 -18.37 -42.44 -9.45
CA LYS A 503 -18.61 -43.40 -10.55
C LYS A 503 -20.04 -44.00 -10.56
N THR A 504 -20.78 -43.92 -9.46
CA THR A 504 -22.13 -44.50 -9.29
C THR A 504 -23.30 -43.64 -9.75
N LEU A 505 -23.10 -42.35 -10.09
CA LEU A 505 -24.21 -41.38 -10.13
C LEU A 505 -24.55 -40.70 -11.46
N VAL A 506 -23.84 -40.95 -12.57
CA VAL A 506 -24.20 -40.28 -13.84
C VAL A 506 -24.19 -41.19 -15.08
N GLU A 507 -25.37 -41.68 -15.42
CA GLU A 507 -25.70 -42.18 -16.75
C GLU A 507 -26.81 -41.29 -17.30
N LEU A 508 -26.57 -40.04 -17.75
CA LEU A 508 -27.41 -39.26 -18.68
C LEU A 508 -26.64 -38.03 -19.27
N ASP A 509 -27.07 -37.62 -20.48
CA ASP A 509 -26.47 -36.86 -21.61
C ASP A 509 -25.92 -35.40 -21.38
N PRO A 510 -25.32 -34.71 -22.39
CA PRO A 510 -24.09 -33.93 -22.23
C PRO A 510 -24.28 -32.47 -22.72
N ILE A 511 -23.17 -31.79 -23.01
CA ILE A 511 -23.04 -30.45 -23.61
C ILE A 511 -22.87 -29.36 -22.54
N ASP A 512 -21.61 -29.06 -22.24
CA ASP A 512 -21.26 -27.72 -21.76
C ASP A 512 -19.81 -27.32 -22.10
N GLU A 513 -19.61 -26.03 -22.38
CA GLU A 513 -18.41 -25.34 -22.84
C GLU A 513 -17.33 -25.17 -21.73
N HIS A 514 -17.52 -25.78 -20.56
CA HIS A 514 -16.66 -25.63 -19.38
C HIS A 514 -15.40 -26.52 -19.34
N LEU A 515 -15.26 -27.49 -20.24
CA LEU A 515 -14.04 -28.29 -20.43
C LEU A 515 -12.83 -27.42 -20.86
N VAL A 516 -13.09 -26.24 -21.42
CA VAL A 516 -12.08 -25.26 -21.84
C VAL A 516 -11.54 -24.44 -20.66
N ILE A 517 -12.38 -24.14 -19.66
CA ILE A 517 -11.99 -23.36 -18.47
C ILE A 517 -11.22 -24.23 -17.46
N TYR A 518 -11.56 -25.51 -17.34
CA TYR A 518 -10.86 -26.45 -16.45
C TYR A 518 -9.41 -26.71 -16.89
N ASN A 519 -9.15 -26.76 -18.20
CA ASN A 519 -7.79 -26.81 -18.75
C ASN A 519 -6.98 -25.53 -18.48
N LYS A 520 -7.64 -24.39 -18.22
CA LYS A 520 -7.00 -23.10 -17.92
C LYS A 520 -6.53 -23.04 -16.47
N GLU A 521 -7.35 -23.50 -15.52
CA GLU A 521 -7.00 -23.54 -14.10
C GLU A 521 -6.00 -24.66 -13.76
N LEU A 522 -6.06 -25.81 -14.45
CA LEU A 522 -5.05 -26.87 -14.28
C LEU A 522 -3.67 -26.44 -14.80
N LYS A 523 -3.63 -25.66 -15.90
CA LYS A 523 -2.39 -25.03 -16.40
C LYS A 523 -1.86 -23.98 -15.43
N LYS A 524 -2.73 -23.21 -14.78
CA LYS A 524 -2.37 -22.22 -13.77
C LYS A 524 -1.73 -22.89 -12.54
N LEU A 525 -2.32 -23.98 -12.06
CA LEU A 525 -1.79 -24.78 -10.95
C LEU A 525 -0.42 -25.43 -11.27
N ILE A 526 -0.24 -25.92 -12.50
CA ILE A 526 1.06 -26.47 -12.97
C ILE A 526 2.12 -25.37 -13.06
N THR A 527 1.72 -24.14 -13.41
CA THR A 527 2.62 -22.98 -13.46
C THR A 527 3.00 -22.51 -12.06
N GLU A 528 2.07 -22.56 -11.10
CA GLU A 528 2.29 -22.23 -9.69
C GLU A 528 3.19 -23.26 -8.99
N ILE A 529 3.06 -24.56 -9.30
CA ILE A 529 3.97 -25.61 -8.82
C ILE A 529 5.37 -25.50 -9.46
N GLY A 530 5.44 -25.03 -10.71
CA GLY A 530 6.68 -24.83 -11.46
C GLY A 530 7.55 -23.66 -10.98
N ALA A 531 7.03 -22.75 -10.15
CA ALA A 531 7.73 -21.54 -9.73
C ALA A 531 8.69 -21.76 -8.53
N GLU A 532 8.53 -22.84 -7.76
CA GLU A 532 9.31 -23.05 -6.52
C GLU A 532 10.50 -24.02 -6.66
N ASN A 533 10.69 -24.74 -7.78
CA ASN A 533 11.79 -25.70 -7.92
C ASN A 533 12.38 -25.77 -9.34
N ALA A 534 13.40 -24.94 -9.60
CA ALA A 534 14.09 -24.83 -10.88
C ALA A 534 14.75 -26.13 -11.41
N ASN A 535 14.90 -27.16 -10.57
CA ASN A 535 15.56 -28.43 -10.94
C ASN A 535 14.59 -29.52 -11.46
N PHE A 536 13.26 -29.28 -11.47
CA PHE A 536 12.28 -30.24 -12.00
C PHE A 536 12.00 -30.08 -13.51
N PHE A 537 12.58 -29.05 -14.14
CA PHE A 537 12.21 -28.62 -15.49
C PHE A 537 12.59 -29.61 -16.61
N ASP A 538 13.64 -30.42 -16.44
CA ASP A 538 14.13 -31.26 -17.55
C ASP A 538 13.34 -32.56 -17.77
N ALA A 539 12.64 -33.08 -16.76
CA ALA A 539 11.88 -34.33 -16.90
C ALA A 539 10.45 -34.12 -17.43
N GLY A 540 9.82 -32.99 -17.10
CA GLY A 540 8.43 -32.71 -17.46
C GLY A 540 8.26 -32.13 -18.88
N TRP A 541 9.23 -31.36 -19.36
CA TRP A 541 9.09 -30.63 -20.62
C TRP A 541 9.31 -31.50 -21.87
N MET A 542 9.98 -32.66 -21.74
CA MET A 542 10.14 -33.61 -22.86
C MET A 542 8.86 -34.35 -23.26
N PHE A 543 7.79 -34.33 -22.45
CA PHE A 543 6.58 -35.13 -22.72
C PHE A 543 5.43 -34.38 -23.41
N ILE A 544 5.51 -33.05 -23.60
CA ILE A 544 4.39 -32.24 -24.10
C ILE A 544 4.57 -31.80 -25.56
N ASN A 545 5.81 -31.76 -26.09
CA ASN A 545 6.06 -31.39 -27.48
C ASN A 545 6.44 -32.60 -28.34
N HIS A 546 5.48 -33.49 -28.61
CA HIS A 546 5.40 -34.22 -29.88
C HIS A 546 3.91 -34.29 -30.27
N SER A 547 3.48 -33.34 -31.11
CA SER A 547 2.30 -33.54 -31.95
C SER A 547 2.65 -34.55 -33.05
N PRO A 548 1.69 -35.39 -33.44
CA PRO A 548 1.40 -35.64 -34.85
C PRO A 548 0.01 -35.03 -35.11
N CYS A 549 -0.15 -34.00 -35.95
CA CYS A 549 -0.17 -34.13 -37.41
C CYS A 549 -0.65 -35.51 -37.91
N ARG A 550 -1.91 -35.51 -38.34
CA ARG A 550 -2.78 -36.54 -38.93
C ARG A 550 -3.55 -37.43 -37.96
#